data_AF-A0A382W077-F1
#
_entry.id   AF-A0A382W077-F1
#
_cell.length_a   1.000
_cell.length_b   1.000
_cell.length_c   1.000
_cell.angle_alpha   90.00
_cell.angle_beta   90.00
_cell.angle_gamma   90.00
#
_symmetry.space_group_name_H-M   'P 1'
#
loop_
_entity.id
_entity.type
_entity.pdbx_description
1 polymer ?
#
loop_
_entity_poly.entity_id
_entity_poly.type
_entity_poly.pdbx_seq_one_letter_code
_entity_poly.pdbx_strand_id
1 'polypeptide(L)' 'VVKDFDPEDPEELVGVSIPGGDADEQLDCLVHEYLLMGWGFQQIISLFRSPYYGATHQILRLKGEDHVKHRVQQLV' A
#
# COMPACT_ATOMS: atom_id res chain seq x y z
N VAL A 1 4.51 6.12 -23.78
CA VAL A 1 5.95 6.36 -23.52
C VAL A 1 6.08 6.47 -22.01
N VAL A 2 6.88 5.63 -21.36
CA VAL A 2 7.14 5.76 -19.92
C VAL A 2 8.12 6.92 -19.76
N LYS A 3 7.83 7.86 -18.84
CA LYS A 3 8.74 8.97 -18.55
C LYS A 3 9.99 8.41 -17.87
N ASP A 4 11.17 8.85 -18.31
CA ASP A 4 12.40 8.53 -17.59
C ASP A 4 12.37 9.20 -16.21
N PHE A 5 12.92 8.52 -15.20
CA PHE A 5 13.02 9.07 -13.85
C PHE A 5 14.01 10.25 -13.86
N ASP A 6 13.54 11.42 -13.44
CA ASP A 6 14.34 12.63 -13.29
C ASP A 6 14.21 13.12 -11.84
N PRO A 7 15.30 13.10 -11.05
CA PRO A 7 15.25 13.54 -9.65
C PRO A 7 15.01 15.04 -9.49
N GLU A 8 15.17 15.84 -10.54
CA GLU A 8 14.91 17.29 -10.52
C GLU A 8 13.51 17.67 -11.04
N ASP A 9 12.69 16.69 -11.46
CA ASP A 9 11.33 16.98 -11.94
C ASP A 9 10.38 17.30 -10.76
N PRO A 10 9.88 18.55 -10.67
CA PRO A 10 8.96 18.94 -9.60
C PRO A 10 7.58 18.26 -9.67
N GLU A 11 7.20 17.72 -10.82
CA GLU A 11 5.92 17.04 -11.05
C GLU A 11 6.02 15.51 -10.81
N GLU A 12 7.19 15.00 -10.39
CA GLU A 12 7.33 13.60 -10.01
C GLU A 12 6.48 13.29 -8.78
N LEU A 13 5.62 12.28 -8.89
CA LEU A 13 4.79 11.82 -7.77
C LEU A 13 5.63 11.04 -6.77
N VAL A 14 6.13 11.73 -5.75
CA VAL A 14 6.91 11.13 -4.66
C VAL A 14 6.01 10.87 -3.45
N GLY A 15 5.86 9.59 -3.08
CA GLY A 15 5.20 9.21 -1.83
C GLY A 15 6.07 9.57 -0.62
N VAL A 16 5.51 10.32 0.33
CA VAL A 16 6.19 10.70 1.58
C VAL A 16 5.42 10.22 2.80
N SER A 17 6.13 9.88 3.86
CA SER A 17 5.52 9.53 5.15
C SER A 17 5.08 10.79 5.89
N ILE A 18 3.86 10.77 6.43
CA ILE A 18 3.37 11.84 7.31
C ILE A 18 3.81 11.52 8.75
N PRO A 19 4.53 12.44 9.44
CA PRO A 19 4.89 12.24 10.84
C PRO A 19 3.67 12.00 11.73
N GLY A 20 3.69 10.92 12.51
CA GLY A 20 2.58 10.55 13.39
C GLY A 20 1.40 9.86 12.69
N GLY A 21 1.52 9.53 11.39
CA GLY A 21 0.52 8.73 10.69
C GLY A 21 0.41 7.31 11.23
N ASP A 22 -0.81 6.77 11.26
CA ASP A 22 -1.07 5.39 11.63
C ASP A 22 -1.11 4.49 10.38
N ALA A 23 -0.13 3.60 10.28
CA ALA A 23 -0.05 2.65 9.18
C ALA A 23 -1.17 1.61 9.20
N ASP A 24 -1.82 1.35 10.34
CA ASP A 24 -2.97 0.45 10.40
C ASP A 24 -4.23 1.14 9.85
N GLU A 25 -4.43 2.43 10.13
CA GLU A 25 -5.51 3.22 9.53
C GLU A 25 -5.33 3.34 8.01
N GLN A 26 -4.09 3.60 7.56
CA GLN A 26 -3.76 3.63 6.13
C GLN A 26 -4.00 2.28 5.45
N LEU A 27 -3.65 1.17 6.12
CA LEU A 27 -3.91 -0.18 5.65
C LEU A 27 -5.41 -0.39 5.45
N ASP A 28 -6.23 -0.07 6.47
CA ASP A 28 -7.68 -0.26 6.43
C ASP A 28 -8.32 0.51 5.27
N CYS A 29 -7.93 1.77 5.07
CA CYS A 29 -8.41 2.60 3.96
C CYS A 29 -8.09 1.98 2.60
N LEU A 30 -6.84 1.55 2.40
CA LEU A 30 -6.42 0.93 1.13
C LEU A 30 -7.19 -0.37 0.88
N VAL A 31 -7.32 -1.23 1.89
CA VAL A 31 -8.05 -2.50 1.76
C VAL A 31 -9.51 -2.27 1.39
N HIS A 32 -10.19 -1.32 2.03
CA HIS A 32 -11.56 -0.98 1.69
C HIS A 32 -11.72 -0.49 0.25
N GLU A 33 -10.78 0.30 -0.27
CA GLU A 33 -10.83 0.76 -1.67
C GLU A 33 -10.80 -0.41 -2.66
N TYR A 34 -9.93 -1.40 -2.43
CA TYR A 34 -9.87 -2.60 -3.27
C TYR A 34 -11.07 -3.54 -3.08
N LEU A 35 -11.62 -3.64 -1.86
CA LEU A 35 -12.85 -4.38 -1.60
C LEU A 35 -14.04 -3.78 -2.36
N LEU A 36 -14.16 -2.45 -2.42
CA LEU A 36 -15.19 -1.76 -3.21
C LEU A 36 -15.06 -2.04 -4.72
N MET A 37 -13.85 -2.34 -5.19
CA MET A 37 -13.60 -2.78 -6.57
C MET A 37 -13.85 -4.28 -6.78
N GLY A 38 -14.29 -5.02 -5.75
CA GLY A 38 -14.59 -6.45 -5.81
C GLY A 38 -13.36 -7.36 -5.68
N TRP A 39 -12.24 -6.86 -5.16
CA TRP A 39 -11.03 -7.65 -5.00
C TRP A 39 -11.11 -8.50 -3.73
N GLY A 40 -10.64 -9.75 -3.81
CA GLY A 40 -10.57 -10.66 -2.66
C GLY A 40 -9.23 -10.62 -1.92
N PHE A 41 -9.17 -11.30 -0.77
CA PHE A 41 -8.01 -11.38 0.11
C PHE A 41 -6.67 -11.62 -0.62
N GLN A 42 -6.59 -12.64 -1.48
CA GLN A 42 -5.33 -12.99 -2.15
C GLN A 42 -4.87 -11.90 -3.14
N GLN A 43 -5.82 -11.23 -3.81
CA GLN A 43 -5.51 -10.14 -4.72
C GLN A 43 -4.99 -8.94 -3.93
N ILE A 44 -5.64 -8.61 -2.82
CA ILE A 44 -5.23 -7.52 -1.93
C ILE A 44 -3.83 -7.79 -1.36
N ILE A 45 -3.57 -9.00 -0.83
CA ILE A 45 -2.24 -9.37 -0.30
C ILE A 45 -1.14 -9.27 -1.37
N SER A 46 -1.45 -9.53 -2.65
CA SER A 46 -0.47 -9.39 -3.74
C SER A 46 0.05 -7.95 -3.88
N LEU A 47 -0.78 -6.94 -3.58
CA LEU A 47 -0.40 -5.53 -3.60
C LEU A 47 0.64 -5.21 -2.51
N PHE A 48 0.49 -5.78 -1.32
CA PHE A 48 1.44 -5.58 -0.22
C PHE A 48 2.81 -6.20 -0.53
N ARG A 49 2.84 -7.33 -1.23
CA ARG A 49 4.11 -8.01 -1.57
C ARG A 49 4.87 -7.37 -2.73
N SER A 50 4.18 -6.63 -3.59
CA SER A 50 4.78 -6.07 -4.80
C SER A 50 5.46 -4.73 -4.52
N PRO A 51 6.78 -4.57 -4.79
CA PRO A 51 7.48 -3.30 -4.59
C PRO A 51 7.02 -2.18 -5.52
N TYR A 52 6.26 -2.52 -6.57
CA TYR A 52 5.65 -1.53 -7.48
C TYR A 52 4.48 -0.77 -6.83
N TYR A 53 3.92 -1.28 -5.74
CA TYR A 53 2.89 -0.60 -4.96
C TYR A 53 3.51 -0.01 -3.69
N GLY A 54 4.11 1.18 -3.83
CA GLY A 54 4.93 1.78 -2.78
C GLY A 54 4.23 1.89 -1.42
N ALA A 55 2.96 2.32 -1.38
CA ALA A 55 2.21 2.49 -0.13
C ALA A 55 1.97 1.15 0.61
N THR A 56 1.35 0.17 -0.06
CA THR A 56 1.07 -1.14 0.53
C THR A 56 2.36 -1.90 0.86
N HIS A 57 3.37 -1.81 0.00
CA HIS A 57 4.66 -2.45 0.24
C HIS A 57 5.42 -1.83 1.43
N GLN A 58 5.34 -0.51 1.60
CA GLN A 58 5.93 0.16 2.75
C GLN A 58 5.23 -0.26 4.06
N ILE A 59 3.91 -0.41 4.06
CA ILE A 59 3.15 -0.93 5.21
C ILE A 59 3.60 -2.35 5.53
N LEU A 60 3.76 -3.22 4.52
CA LEU A 60 4.28 -4.58 4.71
C LEU A 60 5.66 -4.58 5.38
N ARG A 61 6.58 -3.72 4.94
CA ARG A 61 7.92 -3.62 5.55
C ARG A 61 7.89 -3.08 6.97
N LEU A 62 6.95 -2.19 7.28
CA LEU A 62 6.82 -1.58 8.60
C LEU A 62 6.17 -2.52 9.63
N LYS A 63 5.12 -3.23 9.24
CA LYS A 63 4.28 -4.04 10.14
C LYS A 63 4.58 -5.53 10.10
N GLY A 64 5.19 -6.02 9.02
CA GLY A 64 5.45 -7.44 8.79
C GLY A 64 4.27 -8.18 8.15
N GLU A 65 4.59 -9.32 7.53
CA GLU A 65 3.64 -10.05 6.69
C GLU A 65 2.48 -10.68 7.47
N ASP A 66 2.75 -11.22 8.65
CA ASP A 66 1.71 -11.86 9.46
C ASP A 66 0.69 -10.86 9.99
N HIS A 67 1.14 -9.67 10.40
CA HIS A 67 0.26 -8.58 10.82
C HIS A 67 -0.65 -8.13 9.68
N VAL A 68 -0.08 -7.87 8.49
CA VAL A 68 -0.86 -7.45 7.31
C VAL A 68 -1.88 -8.52 6.93
N LYS A 69 -1.48 -9.80 6.85
CA LYS A 69 -2.42 -10.89 6.56
C LYS A 69 -3.54 -10.97 7.58
N HIS A 70 -3.20 -10.89 8.87
CA HIS A 70 -4.19 -10.93 9.93
C HIS A 70 -5.18 -9.76 9.79
N ARG A 71 -4.68 -8.55 9.57
CA ARG A 71 -5.52 -7.35 9.46
C ARG A 71 -6.43 -7.41 8.23
N VAL A 72 -5.89 -7.75 7.06
CA VAL A 72 -6.69 -7.90 5.83
C VAL A 72 -7.78 -8.97 6.03
N GLN A 73 -7.46 -10.10 6.68
CA GLN A 73 -8.43 -11.16 6.95
C GLN A 73 -9.59 -10.73 7.87
N GLN A 74 -9.39 -9.69 8.70
CA GLN A 74 -10.45 -9.11 9.54
C GLN A 74 -11.38 -8.16 8.76
N LEU A 75 -10.93 -7.65 7.61
CA LEU A 75 -11.66 -6.66 6.81
C LEU A 75 -12.41 -7.27 5.62
N VAL A 76 -11.94 -8.41 5.10
CA VAL A 76 -12.60 -9.20 4.03
C VAL A 76 -13.69 -10.09 4.62
#